data_AF-A0AAE1QDM5-F1
#
_entry.id   AF-A0AAE1QDM5-F1
#
_cell.length_a   1.000
_cell.length_b   1.000
_cell.length_c   1.000
_cell.angle_alpha   90.00
_cell.angle_beta   90.00
_cell.angle_gamma   90.00
#
_symmetry.space_group_name_H-M   'P 1'
#
loop_
_entity.id
_entity.type
_entity.pdbx_description
1 polymer ?
#
loop_
_entity_poly.entity_id
_entity_poly.type
_entity_poly.pdbx_seq_one_letter_code
_entity_poly.pdbx_strand_id
1 'polypeptide(L)'
;MMFGRTSLASTQSQKQYICLKSISARILHISSSHSFREDKKTTALAIIDNVKQVRHSPTPALVLGSSGLIPFVAAPVYMATTGVFDPGLAQAQLFYGATILSFIGGVRWGLTLPESSPQAPNWHNLGYSVSLSLVAWLGLLAPLPIGVLTLIGGLGLTGYMDLAMWGYPTWFKGMRFCLTFVAVLSLWTTLVFNLVLKNKSSSAAVNKDGIESEAKS
;
A
#
# COMPACT_ATOMS: atom_id res chain seq x y z
N MET A 1 -37.19 -62.30 -35.42
CA MET A 1 -35.77 -62.51 -35.05
C MET A 1 -35.05 -61.18 -35.26
N MET A 2 -34.89 -60.28 -34.30
CA MET A 2 -34.44 -60.34 -32.90
C MET A 2 -32.94 -60.64 -32.74
N PHE A 3 -32.28 -59.68 -32.07
CA PHE A 3 -30.95 -59.69 -31.43
C PHE A 3 -29.69 -59.34 -32.23
N GLY A 4 -29.00 -58.28 -31.76
CA GLY A 4 -27.64 -57.96 -32.18
C GLY A 4 -27.10 -56.57 -31.81
N ARG A 5 -27.50 -55.95 -30.68
CA ARG A 5 -26.85 -54.74 -30.15
C ARG A 5 -26.74 -54.76 -28.64
N THR A 6 -25.89 -55.64 -28.10
CA THR A 6 -25.48 -55.65 -26.69
C THR A 6 -23.97 -55.90 -26.60
N SER A 7 -23.16 -54.99 -27.15
CA SER A 7 -21.70 -55.04 -26.94
C SER A 7 -21.06 -53.66 -27.17
N LEU A 8 -21.57 -52.64 -26.48
CA LEU A 8 -20.93 -51.30 -26.49
C LEU A 8 -20.97 -50.58 -25.13
N ALA A 9 -21.64 -51.15 -24.12
CA ALA A 9 -21.76 -50.54 -22.79
C ALA A 9 -20.62 -50.91 -21.83
N SER A 10 -19.85 -51.98 -22.08
CA SER A 10 -18.79 -52.45 -21.17
C SER A 10 -17.46 -51.71 -21.35
N THR A 11 -17.18 -51.13 -22.52
CA THR A 11 -15.91 -50.47 -22.84
C THR A 11 -15.84 -49.03 -22.34
N GLN A 12 -16.98 -48.37 -22.17
CA GLN A 12 -17.07 -46.97 -21.72
C GLN A 12 -16.79 -46.85 -20.21
N SER A 13 -17.27 -47.80 -19.41
CA SER A 13 -17.08 -47.80 -17.95
C SER A 13 -15.60 -47.99 -17.59
N GLN A 14 -14.88 -48.90 -18.25
CA GLN A 14 -13.45 -49.15 -18.03
C GLN A 14 -12.54 -47.93 -18.25
N LYS A 15 -12.80 -47.12 -19.29
CA LYS A 15 -12.01 -45.89 -19.56
C LYS A 15 -12.20 -44.83 -18.48
N GLN A 16 -13.39 -44.75 -17.89
CA GLN A 16 -13.73 -43.76 -16.86
C GLN A 16 -13.04 -44.05 -15.52
N TYR A 17 -12.92 -45.33 -15.14
CA TYR A 17 -12.16 -45.75 -13.95
C TYR A 17 -10.65 -45.52 -14.07
N ILE A 18 -10.06 -45.71 -15.25
CA ILE A 18 -8.62 -45.45 -15.49
C ILE A 18 -8.33 -43.95 -15.44
N CYS A 19 -9.23 -43.12 -15.98
CA CYS A 19 -9.10 -41.66 -15.93
C CYS A 19 -9.12 -41.11 -14.49
N LEU A 20 -10.04 -41.60 -13.66
CA LEU A 20 -10.17 -41.17 -12.26
C LEU A 20 -8.94 -41.57 -11.41
N LYS A 21 -8.32 -42.73 -11.67
CA LYS A 21 -7.06 -43.13 -11.02
C LYS A 21 -5.88 -42.23 -11.42
N SER A 22 -5.81 -41.81 -12.68
CA SER A 22 -4.76 -40.90 -13.17
C SER A 22 -4.89 -39.48 -12.59
N ILE A 23 -6.10 -39.04 -12.27
CA ILE A 23 -6.34 -37.71 -11.67
C ILE A 23 -5.99 -37.74 -10.17
N SER A 24 -6.34 -38.81 -9.46
CA SER A 24 -6.02 -38.95 -8.03
C SER A 24 -4.50 -39.05 -7.76
N ALA A 25 -3.75 -39.71 -8.65
CA ALA A 25 -2.29 -39.79 -8.54
C ALA A 25 -1.55 -38.46 -8.78
N ARG A 26 -2.16 -37.50 -9.51
CA ARG A 26 -1.60 -36.16 -9.72
C ARG A 26 -1.88 -35.18 -8.57
N ILE A 27 -2.83 -35.50 -7.70
CA ILE A 27 -3.23 -34.63 -6.58
C ILE A 27 -2.33 -34.85 -5.34
N LEU A 28 -1.62 -35.98 -5.24
CA LEU A 28 -0.79 -36.31 -4.08
C LEU A 28 0.72 -35.99 -4.24
N HIS A 29 1.15 -35.38 -5.35
CA HIS A 29 2.58 -35.16 -5.62
C HIS A 29 3.01 -33.72 -5.88
N ILE A 30 2.34 -32.73 -5.27
CA ILE A 30 2.88 -31.37 -5.12
C ILE A 30 2.67 -30.93 -3.67
N SER A 31 3.40 -31.60 -2.78
CA SER A 31 3.79 -31.05 -1.47
C SER A 31 5.27 -30.73 -1.58
N SER A 32 5.60 -29.57 -2.16
CA SER A 32 6.95 -29.01 -2.13
C SER A 32 6.95 -27.79 -1.21
N SER A 33 7.15 -28.04 0.07
CA SER A 33 7.39 -27.02 1.11
C SER A 33 8.78 -26.38 1.00
N HIS A 34 9.21 -26.02 -0.22
CA HIS A 34 10.59 -25.60 -0.50
C HIS A 34 10.64 -24.32 -1.37
N SER A 35 10.23 -23.16 -0.83
CA SER A 35 10.57 -21.86 -1.45
C SER A 35 10.54 -20.61 -0.54
N PHE A 36 10.09 -20.69 0.72
CA PHE A 36 9.76 -19.47 1.48
C PHE A 36 10.97 -18.66 2.03
N ARG A 37 12.18 -19.24 2.10
CA ARG A 37 13.35 -18.58 2.75
C ARG A 37 14.36 -17.94 1.79
N GLU A 38 14.42 -18.36 0.53
CA GLU A 38 15.33 -17.78 -0.47
C GLU A 38 14.78 -16.49 -1.09
N ASP A 39 13.47 -16.35 -1.17
CA ASP A 39 12.80 -15.19 -1.79
C ASP A 39 13.06 -13.87 -1.04
N LYS A 40 13.05 -13.90 0.30
CA LYS A 40 13.19 -12.67 1.12
C LYS A 40 14.54 -11.99 0.97
N LYS A 41 15.64 -12.76 0.86
CA LYS A 41 16.99 -12.20 0.67
C LYS A 41 17.09 -11.56 -0.71
N THR A 42 16.60 -12.24 -1.74
CA THR A 42 16.61 -11.75 -3.13
C THR A 42 15.77 -10.48 -3.28
N THR A 43 14.57 -10.45 -2.68
CA THR A 43 13.69 -9.28 -2.69
C THR A 43 14.30 -8.09 -1.92
N ALA A 44 14.87 -8.32 -0.74
CA ALA A 44 15.53 -7.27 0.02
C ALA A 44 16.75 -6.70 -0.72
N LEU A 45 17.56 -7.56 -1.35
CA LEU A 45 18.70 -7.14 -2.17
C LEU A 45 18.24 -6.32 -3.37
N ALA A 46 17.14 -6.69 -4.03
CA ALA A 46 16.57 -5.93 -5.13
C ALA A 46 16.09 -4.54 -4.69
N ILE A 47 15.48 -4.41 -3.52
CA ILE A 47 15.08 -3.11 -2.98
C ILE A 47 16.31 -2.23 -2.69
N ILE A 48 17.34 -2.81 -2.05
CA ILE A 48 18.58 -2.09 -1.74
C ILE A 48 19.27 -1.61 -3.03
N ASP A 49 19.30 -2.45 -4.06
CA ASP A 49 19.86 -2.08 -5.36
C ASP A 49 19.06 -0.94 -6.01
N ASN A 50 17.73 -1.04 -6.05
CA ASN A 50 16.87 0.05 -6.54
C ASN A 50 17.12 1.37 -5.78
N VAL A 51 17.24 1.32 -4.44
CA VAL A 51 17.54 2.49 -3.61
C VAL A 51 18.92 3.06 -3.92
N LYS A 52 19.92 2.21 -4.15
CA LYS A 52 21.27 2.66 -4.56
C LYS A 52 21.23 3.35 -5.92
N GLN A 53 20.40 2.86 -6.84
CA GLN A 53 20.22 3.45 -8.17
C GLN A 53 19.52 4.81 -8.17
N VAL A 54 18.91 5.23 -7.05
CA VAL A 54 18.31 6.57 -6.91
C VAL A 54 19.34 7.67 -7.19
N ARG A 55 20.63 7.45 -6.92
CA ARG A 55 21.71 8.40 -7.23
C ARG A 55 21.83 8.73 -8.72
N HIS A 56 21.37 7.85 -9.60
CA HIS A 56 21.38 8.05 -11.05
C HIS A 56 20.09 8.68 -11.59
N SER A 57 19.17 9.07 -10.71
CA SER A 57 17.92 9.71 -11.11
C SER A 57 18.17 11.10 -11.68
N PRO A 58 17.34 11.58 -12.62
CA PRO A 58 17.39 12.97 -13.08
C PRO A 58 17.28 13.94 -11.90
N THR A 59 18.13 14.95 -11.85
CA THR A 59 18.16 15.94 -10.77
C THR A 59 16.79 16.58 -10.51
N PRO A 60 15.97 16.94 -11.52
CA PRO A 60 14.64 17.51 -11.27
C PRO A 60 13.74 16.54 -10.50
N ALA A 61 13.79 15.24 -10.80
CA ALA A 61 12.96 14.24 -10.12
C ALA A 61 13.37 14.09 -8.65
N LEU A 62 14.68 14.13 -8.35
CA LEU A 62 15.18 14.07 -6.98
C LEU A 62 14.81 15.31 -6.17
N VAL A 63 15.03 16.50 -6.74
CA VAL A 63 14.74 17.77 -6.06
C VAL A 63 13.26 17.89 -5.79
N LEU A 64 12.41 17.70 -6.81
CA LEU A 64 10.96 17.83 -6.66
C LEU A 64 10.36 16.72 -5.78
N GLY A 65 10.84 15.48 -5.92
CA GLY A 65 10.42 14.36 -5.11
C GLY A 65 10.76 14.57 -3.63
N SER A 66 12.00 14.96 -3.34
CA SER A 66 12.45 15.22 -1.96
C SER A 66 11.80 16.46 -1.35
N SER A 67 11.62 17.54 -2.11
CA SER A 67 10.87 18.72 -1.63
C SER A 67 9.42 18.39 -1.30
N GLY A 68 8.85 17.42 -2.01
CA GLY A 68 7.51 16.91 -1.74
C GLY A 68 7.36 16.26 -0.36
N LEU A 69 8.45 15.90 0.34
CA LEU A 69 8.40 15.37 1.71
C LEU A 69 8.30 16.45 2.79
N ILE A 70 8.57 17.72 2.45
CA ILE A 70 8.61 18.80 3.44
C ILE A 70 7.30 18.90 4.23
N PRO A 71 6.10 18.94 3.61
CA PRO A 71 4.86 19.07 4.37
C PRO A 71 4.52 17.80 5.17
N PHE A 72 5.00 16.63 4.75
CA PHE A 72 4.86 15.41 5.54
C PHE A 72 5.63 15.50 6.85
N VAL A 73 6.90 15.91 6.80
CA VAL A 73 7.81 15.90 7.95
C VAL A 73 7.62 17.11 8.87
N ALA A 74 7.20 18.26 8.33
CA ALA A 74 7.00 19.48 9.08
C ALA A 74 6.03 19.30 10.27
N ALA A 75 4.92 18.60 10.05
CA ALA A 75 3.88 18.39 11.05
C ALA A 75 4.37 17.59 12.29
N PRO A 76 4.90 16.37 12.17
CA PRO A 76 5.40 15.64 13.32
C PRO A 76 6.63 16.29 13.94
N VAL A 77 7.50 16.96 13.17
CA VAL A 77 8.63 17.71 13.76
C VAL A 77 8.13 18.82 14.67
N TYR A 78 7.15 19.61 14.21
CA TYR A 78 6.55 20.67 15.03
C TYR A 78 5.92 20.13 16.32
N MET A 79 5.17 19.03 16.23
CA MET A 79 4.55 18.40 17.40
C MET A 79 5.60 17.82 18.36
N ALA A 80 6.69 17.26 17.83
CA ALA A 80 7.81 16.76 18.63
C ALA A 80 8.52 17.90 19.39
N THR A 81 8.72 19.06 18.75
CA THR A 81 9.41 20.20 19.36
C THR A 81 8.57 20.96 20.38
N THR A 82 7.26 21.09 20.12
CA THR A 82 6.35 21.84 20.99
C THR A 82 5.75 20.96 22.10
N GLY A 83 5.69 19.65 21.90
CA GLY A 83 5.01 18.71 22.79
C GLY A 83 3.49 18.90 22.82
N VAL A 84 2.93 19.67 21.89
CA VAL A 84 1.49 19.97 21.78
C VAL A 84 0.95 19.36 20.49
N PHE A 85 -0.19 18.70 20.59
CA PHE A 85 -0.90 18.21 19.42
C PHE A 85 -1.69 19.35 18.78
N ASP A 86 -1.37 19.66 17.53
CA ASP A 86 -2.11 20.62 16.71
C ASP A 86 -3.01 19.88 15.70
N PRO A 87 -4.35 19.86 15.92
CA PRO A 87 -5.28 19.20 15.01
C PRO A 87 -5.29 19.81 13.60
N GLY A 88 -5.09 21.13 13.49
CA GLY A 88 -5.09 21.83 12.20
C GLY A 88 -3.89 21.42 11.36
N LEU A 89 -2.71 21.32 11.98
CA LEU A 89 -1.50 20.87 11.30
C LEU A 89 -1.56 19.39 10.90
N ALA A 90 -2.10 18.52 11.77
CA ALA A 90 -2.34 17.12 11.43
C ALA A 90 -3.32 16.96 10.26
N GLN A 91 -4.37 17.79 10.23
CA GLN A 91 -5.34 17.78 9.14
C GLN A 91 -4.73 18.31 7.84
N ALA A 92 -3.89 19.34 7.90
CA ALA A 92 -3.14 19.82 6.74
C ALA A 92 -2.21 18.74 6.16
N GLN A 93 -1.54 17.97 7.02
CA GLN A 93 -0.72 16.82 6.61
C GLN A 93 -1.57 15.71 5.96
N LEU A 94 -2.76 15.44 6.51
CA LEU A 94 -3.72 14.49 5.91
C LEU A 94 -4.14 14.97 4.51
N PHE A 95 -4.51 16.24 4.38
CA PHE A 95 -4.92 16.83 3.10
C PHE A 95 -3.83 16.72 2.05
N TYR A 96 -2.61 17.08 2.43
CA TYR A 96 -1.44 16.95 1.57
C TYR A 96 -1.19 15.49 1.16
N GLY A 97 -1.27 14.55 2.11
CA GLY A 97 -1.10 13.13 1.83
C GLY A 97 -2.14 12.59 0.83
N ALA A 98 -3.40 13.03 0.95
CA ALA A 98 -4.46 12.69 0.02
C ALA A 98 -4.20 13.26 -1.38
N THR A 99 -3.72 14.50 -1.47
CA THR A 99 -3.32 15.12 -2.74
C THR A 99 -2.22 14.33 -3.43
N ILE A 100 -1.18 13.91 -2.69
CA ILE A 100 -0.07 13.10 -3.21
C ILE A 100 -0.57 11.72 -3.66
N LEU A 101 -1.40 11.05 -2.87
CA LEU A 101 -1.95 9.73 -3.22
C LEU A 101 -2.77 9.81 -4.52
N SER A 102 -3.57 10.85 -4.70
CA SER A 102 -4.32 11.10 -5.93
C SER A 102 -3.40 11.40 -7.11
N PHE A 103 -2.37 12.23 -6.92
CA PHE A 103 -1.37 12.54 -7.95
C PHE A 103 -0.63 11.28 -8.44
N ILE A 104 -0.30 10.36 -7.53
CA ILE A 104 0.35 9.08 -7.87
C ILE A 104 -0.51 8.27 -8.85
N GLY A 105 -1.83 8.29 -8.71
CA GLY A 105 -2.74 7.66 -9.67
C GLY A 105 -2.51 8.17 -11.10
N GLY A 106 -2.39 9.49 -11.27
CA GLY A 106 -2.16 10.14 -12.57
C GLY A 106 -0.88 9.67 -13.28
N VAL A 107 0.12 9.18 -12.54
CA VAL A 107 1.37 8.66 -13.14
C VAL A 107 1.10 7.45 -14.03
N ARG A 108 0.15 6.57 -13.67
CA ARG A 108 -0.20 5.41 -14.52
C ARG A 108 -0.78 5.83 -15.86
N TRP A 109 -1.58 6.90 -15.91
CA TRP A 109 -2.06 7.43 -17.19
C TRP A 109 -0.90 7.88 -18.08
N GLY A 110 0.06 8.62 -17.52
CA GLY A 110 1.24 9.07 -18.26
C GLY A 110 2.08 7.92 -18.82
N LEU A 111 2.08 6.77 -18.14
CA LEU A 111 2.78 5.58 -18.61
C LEU A 111 2.00 4.77 -19.63
N THR A 112 0.68 4.69 -19.54
CA THR A 112 -0.10 3.83 -20.45
C THR A 112 -0.50 4.48 -21.77
N LEU A 113 -0.43 5.80 -21.87
CA LEU A 113 -0.84 6.54 -23.06
C LEU A 113 0.11 6.42 -24.26
N PRO A 114 1.46 6.37 -24.08
CA PRO A 114 2.37 6.18 -25.22
C PRO A 114 2.15 4.84 -25.91
N GLU A 115 2.08 4.84 -27.24
CA GLU A 115 1.83 3.63 -28.06
C GLU A 115 2.93 2.57 -27.91
N SER A 116 4.16 3.00 -27.62
CA SER A 116 5.31 2.13 -27.34
C SER A 116 5.44 1.71 -25.88
N SER A 117 4.44 1.99 -25.04
CA SER A 117 4.55 1.73 -23.61
C SER A 117 4.56 0.22 -23.29
N PRO A 118 5.36 -0.22 -22.32
CA PRO A 118 5.27 -1.58 -21.77
C PRO A 118 3.91 -1.89 -21.13
N GLN A 119 3.11 -0.87 -20.81
CA GLN A 119 1.85 -1.00 -20.09
C GLN A 119 0.68 -0.51 -20.96
N ALA A 120 -0.28 -1.38 -21.24
CA ALA A 120 -1.46 -1.04 -22.02
C ALA A 120 -2.50 -0.23 -21.21
N PRO A 121 -3.28 0.66 -21.85
CA PRO A 121 -4.37 1.41 -21.21
C PRO A 121 -5.60 0.52 -20.98
N ASN A 122 -5.45 -0.49 -20.13
CA ASN A 122 -6.51 -1.43 -19.78
C ASN A 122 -7.24 -1.01 -18.49
N TRP A 123 -8.39 -1.65 -18.24
CA TRP A 123 -9.21 -1.42 -17.04
C TRP A 123 -8.44 -1.61 -15.73
N HIS A 124 -7.43 -2.48 -15.70
CA HIS A 124 -6.63 -2.71 -14.51
C HIS A 124 -5.71 -1.52 -14.20
N ASN A 125 -4.98 -1.00 -15.21
CA ASN A 125 -4.06 0.12 -15.06
C ASN A 125 -4.80 1.43 -14.76
N LEU A 126 -5.84 1.74 -15.54
CA LEU A 126 -6.63 2.96 -15.38
C LEU A 126 -7.54 2.90 -14.16
N GLY A 127 -8.16 1.74 -13.91
CA GLY A 127 -8.98 1.52 -12.72
C GLY A 127 -8.19 1.71 -11.44
N TYR A 128 -6.96 1.17 -11.37
CA TYR A 128 -6.08 1.39 -10.22
C TYR A 128 -5.77 2.87 -9.98
N SER A 129 -5.50 3.64 -11.05
CA SER A 129 -5.28 5.08 -10.92
C SER A 129 -6.46 5.77 -10.25
N VAL A 130 -7.70 5.45 -10.69
CA VAL A 130 -8.91 6.07 -10.15
C VAL A 130 -9.17 5.60 -8.73
N SER A 131 -8.91 4.32 -8.43
CA SER A 131 -9.04 3.76 -7.09
C SER A 131 -8.18 4.53 -6.07
N LEU A 132 -6.96 4.94 -6.42
CA LEU A 132 -6.11 5.73 -5.51
C LEU A 132 -6.74 7.09 -5.16
N SER A 133 -7.30 7.80 -6.14
CA SER A 133 -8.01 9.07 -5.90
C SER A 133 -9.25 8.88 -5.03
N LEU A 134 -9.99 7.79 -5.22
CA LEU A 134 -11.16 7.46 -4.39
C LEU A 134 -10.75 7.10 -2.96
N VAL A 135 -9.69 6.32 -2.77
CA VAL A 135 -9.15 6.00 -1.44
C VAL A 135 -8.69 7.27 -0.72
N ALA A 136 -8.00 8.17 -1.43
CA ALA A 136 -7.61 9.47 -0.89
C ALA A 136 -8.83 10.27 -0.43
N TRP A 137 -9.86 10.36 -1.27
CA TRP A 137 -11.10 11.07 -0.95
C TRP A 137 -11.84 10.47 0.25
N LEU A 138 -11.98 9.15 0.32
CA LEU A 138 -12.58 8.47 1.49
C LEU A 138 -11.76 8.72 2.76
N GLY A 139 -10.44 8.77 2.66
CA GLY A 139 -9.55 9.12 3.77
C GLY A 139 -9.80 10.54 4.30
N LEU A 140 -10.17 11.48 3.43
CA LEU A 140 -10.50 12.87 3.84
C LEU A 140 -11.85 12.99 4.53
N LEU A 141 -12.82 12.14 4.17
CA LEU A 141 -14.14 12.12 4.80
C LEU A 141 -14.13 11.42 6.17
N ALA A 142 -13.12 10.60 6.43
CA ALA A 142 -12.99 9.87 7.67
C ALA A 142 -12.45 10.76 8.82
N PRO A 143 -12.75 10.41 10.08
CA PRO A 143 -12.10 11.02 11.24
C PRO A 143 -10.57 10.92 11.14
N LEU A 144 -9.85 11.95 11.62
CA LEU A 144 -8.40 12.09 11.46
C LEU A 144 -7.59 10.78 11.67
N PRO A 145 -7.79 9.98 12.74
CA PRO A 145 -7.02 8.75 12.92
C PRO A 145 -7.28 7.71 11.81
N ILE A 146 -8.54 7.57 11.40
CA ILE A 146 -8.96 6.63 10.34
C ILE A 146 -8.50 7.14 8.97
N GLY A 147 -8.58 8.45 8.73
CA GLY A 147 -8.06 9.07 7.52
C GLY A 147 -6.55 8.86 7.36
N VAL A 148 -5.79 9.08 8.42
CA VAL A 148 -4.32 8.87 8.44
C VAL A 148 -3.99 7.40 8.19
N LEU A 149 -4.70 6.45 8.82
CA LEU A 149 -4.52 5.02 8.56
C LEU A 149 -4.85 4.64 7.11
N THR A 150 -5.92 5.19 6.56
CA THR A 150 -6.31 5.00 5.16
C THR A 150 -5.20 5.46 4.22
N LEU A 151 -4.60 6.64 4.48
CA LEU A 151 -3.48 7.13 3.67
C LEU A 151 -2.20 6.33 3.85
N ILE A 152 -1.88 5.88 5.07
CA ILE A 152 -0.74 4.97 5.31
C ILE A 152 -0.91 3.69 4.48
N GLY A 153 -2.10 3.09 4.51
CA GLY A 153 -2.44 1.91 3.73
C GLY A 153 -2.37 2.18 2.22
N GLY A 154 -2.96 3.27 1.76
CA GLY A 154 -2.97 3.66 0.35
C GLY A 154 -1.57 3.95 -0.20
N LEU A 155 -0.77 4.75 0.51
CA LEU A 155 0.62 5.06 0.14
C LEU A 155 1.50 3.81 0.19
N GLY A 156 1.37 2.99 1.23
CA GLY A 156 2.10 1.73 1.36
C GLY A 156 1.77 0.74 0.23
N LEU A 157 0.49 0.59 -0.09
CA LEU A 157 0.02 -0.29 -1.16
C LEU A 157 0.52 0.21 -2.53
N THR A 158 0.43 1.50 -2.82
CA THR A 158 0.96 2.03 -4.10
C THR A 158 2.48 1.96 -4.18
N GLY A 159 3.21 2.20 -3.09
CA GLY A 159 4.65 2.03 -3.07
C GLY A 159 5.07 0.58 -3.33
N TYR A 160 4.34 -0.38 -2.75
CA TYR A 160 4.57 -1.81 -3.01
C TYR A 160 4.27 -2.18 -4.47
N MET A 161 3.14 -1.73 -5.01
CA MET A 161 2.76 -2.00 -6.39
C MET A 161 3.73 -1.36 -7.40
N ASP A 162 4.23 -0.15 -7.13
CA ASP A 162 5.23 0.53 -7.96
C ASP A 162 6.57 -0.24 -8.01
N LEU A 163 6.96 -0.90 -6.92
CA LEU A 163 8.15 -1.77 -6.90
C LEU A 163 7.95 -3.03 -7.74
N ALA A 164 6.78 -3.65 -7.64
CA ALA A 164 6.42 -4.85 -8.37
C ALA A 164 6.15 -4.60 -9.86
N MET A 165 5.86 -3.37 -10.27
CA MET A 165 5.46 -3.04 -11.64
C MET A 165 6.61 -3.21 -12.63
N TRP A 166 6.31 -3.82 -13.78
CA TRP A 166 7.27 -4.01 -14.86
C TRP A 166 7.21 -2.82 -15.82
N GLY A 167 8.36 -2.34 -16.30
CA GLY A 167 8.46 -1.17 -17.16
C GLY A 167 8.88 0.13 -16.44
N TYR A 168 8.93 0.13 -15.11
CA TYR A 168 9.51 1.26 -14.38
C TYR A 168 11.04 1.14 -14.36
N PRO A 169 11.77 2.24 -14.64
CA PRO A 169 13.19 2.24 -14.43
C PRO A 169 13.48 2.06 -12.93
N THR A 170 14.55 1.33 -12.64
CA THR A 170 15.01 0.96 -11.29
C THR A 170 15.23 2.18 -10.38
N TRP A 171 15.75 3.28 -10.92
CA TRP A 171 15.91 4.54 -10.17
C TRP A 171 14.56 5.10 -9.68
N PHE A 172 13.50 5.00 -10.49
CA PHE A 172 12.17 5.48 -10.14
C PHE A 172 11.54 4.59 -9.06
N LYS A 173 11.72 3.28 -9.16
CA LYS A 173 11.30 2.31 -8.12
C LYS A 173 11.95 2.61 -6.77
N GLY A 174 13.26 2.81 -6.75
CA GLY A 174 13.99 3.17 -5.53
C GLY A 174 13.52 4.49 -4.95
N MET A 175 13.31 5.50 -5.80
CA MET A 175 12.86 6.82 -5.38
C MET A 175 11.45 6.74 -4.76
N ARG A 176 10.53 6.02 -5.41
CA ARG A 176 9.17 5.79 -4.87
C ARG A 176 9.20 5.10 -3.52
N PHE A 177 10.03 4.08 -3.34
CA PHE A 177 10.19 3.42 -2.06
C PHE A 177 10.66 4.38 -0.96
N CYS A 178 11.72 5.16 -1.21
CA CYS A 178 12.24 6.13 -0.23
C CYS A 178 11.19 7.19 0.13
N LEU A 179 10.50 7.76 -0.85
CA LEU A 179 9.47 8.79 -0.63
C LEU A 179 8.30 8.25 0.18
N THR A 180 7.76 7.09 -0.22
CA THR A 180 6.65 6.44 0.48
C THR A 180 7.05 6.06 1.90
N PHE A 181 8.27 5.53 2.10
CA PHE A 181 8.75 5.16 3.42
C PHE A 181 8.79 6.35 4.38
N VAL A 182 9.36 7.49 3.95
CA VAL A 182 9.40 8.70 4.78
C VAL A 182 7.99 9.25 5.02
N ALA A 183 7.13 9.30 4.00
CA ALA A 183 5.75 9.77 4.15
C ALA A 183 4.94 8.93 5.14
N VAL A 184 5.04 7.59 5.05
CA VAL A 184 4.35 6.65 5.95
C VAL A 184 4.86 6.80 7.38
N LEU A 185 6.18 6.87 7.59
CA LEU A 185 6.74 7.11 8.92
C LEU A 185 6.23 8.43 9.52
N SER A 186 6.19 9.48 8.70
CA SER A 186 5.73 10.80 9.14
C SER A 186 4.26 10.81 9.56
N LEU A 187 3.40 10.16 8.78
CA LEU A 187 1.98 9.98 9.09
C LEU A 187 1.80 9.12 10.35
N TRP A 188 2.60 8.07 10.49
CA TRP A 188 2.56 7.19 11.65
C TRP A 188 2.97 7.92 12.93
N THR A 189 4.04 8.72 12.91
CA THR A 189 4.43 9.56 14.04
C THR A 189 3.33 10.53 14.45
N THR A 190 2.63 11.13 13.48
CA THR A 190 1.52 12.06 13.73
C THR A 190 0.33 11.34 14.36
N LEU A 191 0.04 10.11 13.92
CA LEU A 191 -0.96 9.26 14.54
C LEU A 191 -0.59 8.94 16.00
N VAL A 192 0.68 8.61 16.26
CA VAL A 192 1.17 8.37 17.63
C VAL A 192 1.01 9.61 18.50
N PHE A 193 1.34 10.80 18.01
CA PHE A 193 1.12 12.04 18.76
C PHE A 193 -0.36 12.32 19.01
N ASN A 194 -1.23 12.03 18.05
CA ASN A 194 -2.67 12.13 18.26
C ASN A 194 -3.16 11.23 19.40
N LEU A 195 -2.58 10.03 19.56
CA LEU A 195 -2.97 9.12 20.65
C LEU A 195 -2.34 9.51 21.99
N VAL A 196 -1.06 9.87 22.01
CA VAL A 196 -0.32 10.15 23.26
C VAL A 196 -0.68 11.51 23.84
N LEU A 197 -0.61 12.57 23.03
CA LEU A 197 -0.75 13.96 23.52
C LEU A 197 -2.22 14.32 23.77
N LYS A 198 -3.15 13.81 22.97
CA LYS A 198 -4.59 14.01 23.20
C LYS A 198 -5.05 13.36 24.50
N ASN A 199 -4.54 12.16 24.82
CA ASN A 199 -4.83 11.50 26.08
C ASN A 199 -4.31 12.32 27.28
N LYS A 200 -3.10 12.88 27.16
CA LYS A 200 -2.52 13.73 28.21
C LYS A 200 -3.36 14.97 28.51
N SER A 201 -3.86 15.66 27.48
CA SER A 201 -4.75 16.81 27.64
C SER A 201 -6.09 16.42 28.27
N SER A 202 -6.66 15.27 27.89
CA SER A 202 -7.93 14.79 28.45
C SER A 202 -7.81 14.42 29.93
N SER A 203 -6.73 13.74 30.34
CA SER A 203 -6.49 13.39 31.75
C SER A 203 -6.23 14.62 32.63
N ALA A 204 -5.53 15.63 32.08
CA ALA A 204 -5.26 16.87 32.80
C ALA A 204 -6.53 17.71 33.05
N ALA A 205 -7.48 17.70 32.12
CA ALA A 205 -8.76 18.39 32.28
C ALA A 205 -9.62 17.73 33.37
N VAL A 206 -9.79 16.41 33.32
CA VAL A 206 -10.58 15.64 34.31
C VAL A 206 -10.04 15.83 35.73
N ASN A 207 -8.72 15.88 35.91
CA ASN A 207 -8.12 16.10 37.23
C ASN A 207 -8.40 17.50 37.79
N LYS A 208 -8.40 18.54 36.93
CA LYS A 208 -8.71 19.90 37.36
C LYS A 208 -10.17 20.04 37.84
N ASP A 209 -11.10 19.46 37.10
CA ASP A 209 -12.53 19.52 37.43
C ASP A 209 -12.84 18.82 38.77
N GLY A 210 -12.15 17.71 39.05
CA GLY A 210 -12.26 17.00 40.34
C GLY A 210 -11.84 17.86 41.53
N ILE A 211 -10.69 18.55 41.41
CA ILE A 211 -10.15 19.43 42.46
C ILE A 211 -11.07 20.64 42.69
N GLU A 212 -11.61 21.26 41.64
CA GLU A 212 -12.56 22.37 41.78
C GLU A 212 -13.89 21.95 42.43
N SER A 213 -14.32 20.70 42.23
CA SER A 213 -15.53 20.17 42.86
C SER A 213 -15.37 19.90 44.36
N GLU A 214 -14.20 19.42 44.78
CA GLU A 214 -13.89 19.23 46.21
C GLU A 214 -13.68 20.57 46.93
N ALA A 215 -13.06 21.55 46.27
CA ALA A 215 -12.82 22.87 46.86
C ALA A 215 -14.10 23.69 47.09
N LYS A 216 -15.23 23.28 46.50
CA LYS A 216 -16.53 23.95 46.62
C LYS A 216 -17.51 23.23 47.55
N SER A 217 -17.13 22.06 48.08
CA SER A 217 -17.88 21.30 49.08
C SER A 217 -17.41 21.60 50.50
#